data_AF-A0A1I4P9N5-F1
#
_entry.id   AF-A0A1I4P9N5-F1
#
_cell.length_a   1.000
_cell.length_b   1.000
_cell.length_c   1.000
_cell.angle_alpha   90.00
_cell.angle_beta   90.00
_cell.angle_gamma   90.00
#
_symmetry.space_group_name_H-M   'P 1'
#
loop_
_entity.id
_entity.type
_entity.pdbx_description
1 polymer ?
#
loop_
_entity_poly.entity_id
_entity_poly.type
_entity_poly.pdbx_seq_one_letter_code
_entity_poly.pdbx_strand_id
1 'polypeptide(L)'
;MFRLRSRKETAVVGLLRDVPPGRVYVDCSSCKRSGRYSVASLRERFGPDTSTLDILRTLTASCRYQRPPGSPPARKYEHLCLAAITLPPPRRPDIPVPPGVPYTIEVWTETGGGIEAQLAVIYPIDMARVAFRVACELWPKHEVTLGGIGAGSWRSENGRTRPAARQPPIRRPDRQAINDEGEGGEGGAHGGRLAAGIVASRQKDGAGEHAIGEAQDPLDGPMP
;
A
#
# COMPACT_ATOMS: atom_id res chain seq x y z
N MET A 1 -4.12 4.79 20.89
CA MET A 1 -4.53 5.31 19.56
C MET A 1 -3.47 4.91 18.53
N PHE A 2 -3.56 3.70 17.95
CA PHE A 2 -2.61 3.21 16.96
C PHE A 2 -3.18 3.48 15.55
N ARG A 3 -2.59 4.42 14.81
CA ARG A 3 -2.91 4.64 13.39
C ARG A 3 -2.52 3.38 12.61
N LEU A 4 -3.52 2.63 12.13
CA LEU A 4 -3.35 1.60 11.12
C LEU A 4 -2.86 2.27 9.83
N ARG A 5 -1.54 2.37 9.64
CA ARG A 5 -0.95 2.78 8.37
C ARG A 5 -1.28 1.70 7.34
N SER A 6 -1.89 2.12 6.24
CA SER A 6 -2.24 1.29 5.08
C SER A 6 -1.02 0.46 4.65
N ARG A 7 -1.04 -0.84 4.94
CA ARG A 7 -0.05 -1.83 4.51
C ARG A 7 -0.28 -2.13 3.03
N LYS A 8 0.33 -1.34 2.14
CA LYS A 8 0.55 -1.74 0.74
C LYS A 8 2.00 -1.47 0.36
N GLU A 9 2.87 -2.31 0.91
CA GLU A 9 4.08 -2.75 0.21
C GLU A 9 4.41 -4.12 0.77
N THR A 10 3.91 -5.14 0.09
CA THR A 10 4.24 -6.54 0.32
C THR A 10 5.75 -6.68 0.23
N ALA A 11 6.34 -7.18 1.30
CA ALA A 11 7.78 -7.38 1.42
C ALA A 11 8.31 -8.09 0.17
N VAL A 12 9.18 -7.41 -0.57
CA VAL A 12 10.04 -8.06 -1.54
C VAL A 12 10.87 -9.05 -0.74
N VAL A 13 10.65 -10.35 -0.98
CA VAL A 13 11.54 -11.41 -0.48
C VAL A 13 12.88 -11.17 -1.16
N GLY A 14 13.86 -10.69 -0.41
CA GLY A 14 15.17 -10.28 -0.92
C GLY A 14 16.29 -10.67 0.03
N LEU A 15 17.52 -10.47 -0.42
CA LEU A 15 18.72 -10.71 0.38
C LEU A 15 18.96 -9.51 1.32
N LEU A 16 19.63 -9.76 2.44
CA LEU A 16 19.94 -8.70 3.41
C LEU A 16 20.84 -7.60 2.82
N ARG A 17 21.65 -7.91 1.80
CA ARG A 17 22.50 -6.94 1.08
C ARG A 17 21.70 -5.89 0.29
N ASP A 18 20.48 -6.23 -0.14
CA ASP A 18 19.62 -5.33 -0.93
C ASP A 18 18.84 -4.34 -0.04
N VAL A 19 18.79 -4.62 1.27
CA VAL A 19 18.11 -3.75 2.24
C VAL A 19 18.94 -2.47 2.45
N PRO A 20 18.37 -1.26 2.34
CA PRO A 20 19.14 -0.04 2.58
C PRO A 20 19.62 0.05 4.03
N PRO A 21 20.73 0.75 4.30
CA PRO A 21 21.20 0.94 5.67
C PRO A 21 20.14 1.66 6.51
N GLY A 22 19.90 1.18 7.73
CA GLY A 22 18.86 1.71 8.61
C GLY A 22 18.54 0.82 9.80
N ARG A 23 17.35 1.02 10.38
CA ARG A 23 16.81 0.20 11.46
C ARG A 23 15.73 -0.73 10.94
N VAL A 24 15.81 -1.99 11.34
CA VAL A 24 14.83 -3.04 11.09
C VAL A 24 14.05 -3.27 12.37
N TYR A 25 12.72 -3.36 12.25
CA TYR A 25 11.84 -3.69 13.36
C TYR A 25 11.26 -5.07 13.12
N VAL A 26 11.25 -5.90 14.15
CA VAL A 26 10.58 -7.20 14.12
C VAL A 26 9.51 -7.19 15.19
N ASP A 27 8.28 -7.55 14.83
CA ASP A 27 7.16 -7.66 15.76
C ASP A 27 6.35 -8.92 15.48
N CYS A 28 5.98 -9.66 16.53
CA CYS A 28 5.13 -10.84 16.43
C CYS A 28 3.85 -10.61 17.22
N SER A 29 2.71 -10.57 16.53
CA SER A 29 1.42 -10.34 17.18
C SER A 29 0.95 -11.54 18.02
N SER A 30 1.45 -12.75 17.75
CA SER A 30 1.09 -13.98 18.45
C SER A 30 1.76 -14.11 19.82
N CYS A 31 3.09 -13.94 19.89
CA CYS A 31 3.84 -14.03 21.15
C CYS A 31 4.20 -12.67 21.78
N LYS A 32 3.76 -11.56 21.16
CA LYS A 32 4.01 -10.16 21.60
C LYS A 32 5.49 -9.76 21.69
N ARG A 33 6.40 -10.56 21.14
CA ARG A 33 7.81 -10.19 21.05
C ARG A 33 8.00 -9.06 20.04
N SER A 34 8.83 -8.08 20.40
CA SER A 34 9.33 -7.09 19.46
C SER A 34 10.84 -6.90 19.62
N GLY A 35 11.52 -6.51 18.55
CA GLY A 35 12.96 -6.29 18.51
C GLY A 35 13.31 -5.17 17.53
N ARG A 36 14.41 -4.48 17.81
CA ARG A 36 14.97 -3.43 16.97
C ARG A 36 16.42 -3.76 16.67
N TYR A 37 16.75 -3.85 15.39
CA TYR A 37 18.09 -4.24 14.93
C TYR A 37 18.60 -3.21 13.92
N SER A 38 19.91 -3.00 13.88
CA SER A 38 20.52 -2.26 12.77
C SER A 38 20.77 -3.22 11.61
N VAL A 39 20.63 -2.76 10.37
CA VAL A 39 20.95 -3.59 9.19
C VAL A 39 22.42 -4.02 9.22
N ALA A 40 23.33 -3.15 9.69
CA ALA A 40 24.75 -3.47 9.85
C ALA A 40 24.97 -4.65 10.80
N SER A 41 24.36 -4.63 11.99
CA SER A 41 24.48 -5.72 12.98
C SER A 41 23.86 -7.02 12.49
N LEU A 42 22.76 -6.96 11.71
CA LEU A 42 22.18 -8.15 11.10
C LEU A 42 23.13 -8.75 10.04
N ARG A 43 23.78 -7.91 9.22
CA ARG A 43 24.73 -8.36 8.20
C ARG A 43 25.98 -8.97 8.80
N GLU A 44 26.51 -8.36 9.84
CA GLU A 44 27.65 -8.88 10.59
C GLU A 44 27.33 -10.26 11.20
N ARG A 45 26.12 -10.43 11.75
CA ARG A 45 25.73 -11.67 12.43
C ARG A 45 25.35 -12.82 11.51
N PHE A 46 24.58 -12.54 10.44
CA PHE A 46 24.01 -13.58 9.58
C PHE A 46 24.72 -13.71 8.24
N GLY A 47 25.42 -12.66 7.82
CA GLY A 47 25.96 -12.52 6.47
C GLY A 47 25.07 -11.65 5.57
N PRO A 48 25.65 -10.99 4.56
CA PRO A 48 24.91 -10.13 3.64
C PRO A 48 24.00 -10.92 2.67
N ASP A 49 24.35 -12.18 2.39
CA ASP A 49 23.65 -13.04 1.43
C ASP A 49 22.54 -13.89 2.07
N THR A 50 22.21 -13.67 3.34
CA THR A 50 21.07 -14.34 3.98
C THR A 50 19.75 -13.70 3.53
N SER A 51 18.73 -14.52 3.27
CA SER A 51 17.40 -14.02 2.95
C SER A 51 16.77 -13.32 4.16
N THR A 52 15.99 -12.26 3.93
CA THR A 52 15.25 -11.57 5.01
C THR A 52 14.27 -12.49 5.73
N LEU A 53 13.75 -13.51 5.03
CA LEU A 53 12.85 -14.51 5.58
C LEU A 53 13.59 -15.46 6.54
N ASP A 54 14.79 -15.92 6.20
CA ASP A 54 15.58 -16.79 7.07
C ASP A 54 16.04 -16.04 8.32
N ILE A 55 16.41 -14.76 8.20
CA ILE A 55 16.68 -13.90 9.36
C ILE A 55 15.45 -13.82 10.27
N LEU A 56 14.26 -13.57 9.70
CA LEU A 56 13.02 -13.55 10.47
C LEU A 56 12.77 -14.89 11.17
N ARG A 57 13.01 -16.02 10.49
CA ARG A 57 12.91 -17.36 11.09
C ARG A 57 13.89 -17.53 12.25
N THR A 58 15.15 -17.14 12.11
CA THR A 58 16.15 -17.28 13.16
C THR A 58 15.87 -16.37 14.36
N LEU A 59 15.45 -15.12 14.11
CA LEU A 59 15.08 -14.17 15.18
C LEU A 59 13.82 -14.61 15.95
N THR A 60 12.96 -15.39 15.30
CA THR A 60 11.73 -15.93 15.88
C THR A 60 11.86 -17.39 16.32
N ALA A 61 13.07 -17.98 16.28
CA ALA A 61 13.36 -19.38 16.62
C ALA A 61 12.77 -19.85 17.96
N SER A 62 12.64 -18.94 18.94
CA SER A 62 12.07 -19.26 20.25
C SER A 62 10.56 -18.95 20.36
N CYS A 63 9.88 -18.66 19.25
CA CYS A 63 8.45 -18.45 19.22
C CYS A 63 7.75 -19.81 19.18
N ARG A 64 6.95 -20.12 20.21
CA ARG A 64 6.20 -21.38 20.29
C ARG A 64 5.22 -21.63 19.13
N TYR A 65 4.89 -20.59 18.36
CA TYR A 65 3.98 -20.66 17.22
C TYR A 65 4.70 -20.78 15.87
N GLN A 66 6.03 -20.84 15.89
CA GLN A 66 6.81 -21.03 14.67
C GLN A 66 6.73 -22.49 14.22
N ARG A 67 6.54 -22.69 12.92
CA ARG A 67 6.52 -24.03 12.33
C ARG A 67 7.85 -24.34 11.66
N PRO A 68 8.38 -25.57 11.81
CA PRO A 68 9.57 -26.00 11.07
C PRO A 68 9.37 -25.86 9.55
N PRO A 69 10.45 -25.57 8.80
CA PRO A 69 10.38 -25.62 7.33
C PRO A 69 9.92 -27.00 6.87
N GLY A 70 9.03 -27.05 5.87
CA GLY A 70 8.44 -28.30 5.36
C GLY A 70 7.24 -28.84 6.15
N SER A 71 6.83 -28.17 7.24
CA SER A 71 5.60 -28.53 7.95
C SER A 71 4.36 -28.46 7.03
N PRO A 72 3.37 -29.37 7.17
CA PRO A 72 2.13 -29.30 6.42
C PRO A 72 1.44 -27.93 6.57
N PRO A 73 0.62 -27.48 5.61
CA PRO A 73 -0.13 -26.23 5.74
C PRO A 73 -0.90 -26.13 7.07
N ALA A 74 -1.04 -24.92 7.59
CA ALA A 74 -1.76 -24.67 8.83
C ALA A 74 -3.24 -25.03 8.69
N ARG A 75 -3.80 -25.64 9.74
CA ARG A 75 -5.26 -25.83 9.82
C ARG A 75 -5.93 -24.47 10.06
N LYS A 76 -7.20 -24.35 9.67
CA LYS A 76 -7.99 -23.10 9.74
C LYS A 76 -7.95 -22.38 11.11
N TYR A 77 -7.79 -23.13 12.20
CA TYR A 77 -7.82 -22.60 13.58
C TYR A 77 -6.51 -22.79 14.34
N GLU A 78 -5.42 -23.11 13.63
CA GLU A 78 -4.11 -23.27 14.24
C GLU A 78 -3.46 -21.90 14.50
N HIS A 79 -2.91 -21.70 15.69
CA HIS A 79 -2.19 -20.46 16.01
C HIS A 79 -0.82 -20.44 15.36
N LEU A 80 -0.58 -19.47 14.47
CA LEU A 80 0.68 -19.31 13.76
C LEU A 80 1.52 -18.15 14.29
N CYS A 81 2.83 -18.23 14.09
CA CYS A 81 3.73 -17.09 14.25
C CYS A 81 3.38 -16.04 13.19
N LEU A 82 2.82 -14.91 13.64
CA LEU A 82 2.50 -13.76 12.81
C LEU A 82 3.60 -12.70 12.94
N ALA A 83 4.85 -13.14 12.95
CA ALA A 83 5.98 -12.22 12.97
C ALA A 83 6.11 -11.51 11.62
N ALA A 84 6.33 -10.20 11.67
CA ALA A 84 6.62 -9.37 10.53
C ALA A 84 7.96 -8.67 10.73
N ILE A 85 8.69 -8.51 9.64
CA ILE A 85 9.87 -7.67 9.56
C ILE A 85 9.48 -6.37 8.84
N THR A 86 9.64 -5.25 9.52
CA THR A 86 9.50 -3.92 8.91
C THR A 86 10.89 -3.42 8.56
N LEU A 87 11.18 -3.44 7.26
CA LEU A 87 12.44 -2.95 6.71
C LEU A 87 12.46 -1.41 6.73
N PRO A 88 13.66 -0.79 6.77
CA PRO A 88 13.78 0.64 6.52
C PRO A 88 13.18 0.97 5.15
N PRO A 89 12.54 2.14 5.00
CA PRO A 89 12.00 2.54 3.71
C PRO A 89 13.11 2.54 2.66
N PRO A 90 12.81 2.13 1.41
CA PRO A 90 13.79 2.20 0.33
C PRO A 90 14.35 3.62 0.28
N ARG A 91 15.69 3.73 0.14
CA ARG A 91 16.30 5.04 -0.14
C ARG A 91 15.71 5.50 -1.46
N ARG A 92 14.83 6.48 -1.41
CA ARG A 92 14.46 7.23 -2.61
C ARG A 92 15.77 7.83 -3.12
N PRO A 93 16.09 7.67 -4.42
CA PRO A 93 17.19 8.42 -5.00
C PRO A 93 17.01 9.87 -4.59
N ASP A 94 18.07 10.51 -4.10
CA ASP A 94 18.06 11.94 -3.84
C ASP A 94 18.06 12.64 -5.20
N ILE A 95 16.90 12.61 -5.84
CA ILE A 95 16.65 13.40 -7.03
C ILE A 95 16.60 14.82 -6.48
N PRO A 96 17.58 15.68 -6.80
CA PRO A 96 17.58 17.04 -6.31
C PRO A 96 16.24 17.64 -6.71
N VAL A 97 15.39 17.90 -5.72
CA VAL A 97 14.12 18.57 -5.95
C VAL A 97 14.51 19.95 -6.47
N PRO A 98 14.15 20.30 -7.73
CA PRO A 98 14.52 21.59 -8.27
C PRO A 98 14.05 22.69 -7.31
N PRO A 99 14.87 23.71 -7.02
CA PRO A 99 14.45 24.79 -6.15
C PRO A 99 13.20 25.46 -6.75
N GLY A 100 12.13 25.52 -5.96
CA GLY A 100 10.85 26.08 -6.41
C GLY A 100 9.64 25.45 -5.75
N VAL A 101 8.48 26.00 -6.07
CA VAL A 101 7.20 25.47 -5.62
C VAL A 101 6.70 24.49 -6.69
N PRO A 102 6.35 23.25 -6.33
CA PRO A 102 5.76 22.32 -7.29
C PRO A 102 4.40 22.83 -7.76
N TYR A 103 4.13 22.62 -9.04
CA TYR A 103 2.82 22.80 -9.65
C TYR A 103 2.18 21.44 -9.88
N THR A 104 0.95 21.29 -9.40
CA THR A 104 0.16 20.07 -9.60
C THR A 104 -0.90 20.32 -10.67
N ILE A 105 -1.01 19.40 -11.62
CA ILE A 105 -2.12 19.37 -12.58
C ILE A 105 -3.13 18.34 -12.10
N GLU A 106 -4.34 18.81 -11.79
CA GLU A 106 -5.44 18.00 -11.29
C GLU A 106 -6.59 18.05 -12.30
N VAL A 107 -7.19 16.89 -12.57
CA VAL A 107 -8.41 16.74 -13.38
C VAL A 107 -9.54 16.42 -12.43
N TRP A 108 -10.61 17.20 -12.51
CA TRP A 108 -11.79 17.04 -11.69
C TRP A 108 -12.87 16.27 -12.45
N THR A 109 -13.69 15.55 -11.70
CA THR A 109 -14.87 14.84 -12.23
C THR A 109 -15.82 15.81 -12.95
N GLU A 110 -16.46 15.38 -14.04
CA GLU A 110 -17.38 16.22 -14.84
C GLU A 110 -18.52 16.86 -14.02
N THR A 111 -19.01 16.16 -12.99
CA THR A 111 -20.10 16.66 -12.12
C THR A 111 -19.64 17.71 -11.09
N GLY A 112 -18.33 17.97 -11.01
CA GLY A 112 -17.71 18.64 -9.87
C GLY A 112 -17.77 17.78 -8.59
N GLY A 113 -16.94 18.11 -7.61
CA GLY A 113 -16.99 17.50 -6.27
C GLY A 113 -15.84 16.55 -5.91
N GLY A 114 -14.98 16.19 -6.86
CA GLY A 114 -13.78 15.40 -6.56
C GLY A 114 -12.68 15.52 -7.62
N ILE A 115 -11.45 15.22 -7.21
CA ILE A 115 -10.32 15.01 -8.11
C ILE A 115 -10.45 13.59 -8.68
N GLU A 116 -10.57 13.49 -9.99
CA GLU A 116 -10.58 12.21 -10.71
C GLU A 116 -9.16 11.70 -10.92
N ALA A 117 -8.23 12.60 -11.29
CA ALA A 117 -6.85 12.25 -11.53
C ALA A 117 -5.88 13.38 -11.15
N GLN A 118 -4.73 13.01 -10.56
CA GLN A 118 -3.57 13.89 -10.41
C GLN A 118 -2.55 13.50 -11.49
N LEU A 119 -2.45 14.31 -12.55
CA LEU A 119 -1.67 13.93 -13.74
C LEU A 119 -0.16 14.04 -13.53
N ALA A 120 0.30 15.14 -12.94
CA ALA A 120 1.73 15.40 -12.78
C ALA A 120 2.02 16.43 -11.68
N VAL A 121 3.26 16.38 -11.17
CA VAL A 121 3.87 17.41 -10.33
C VAL A 121 5.11 17.95 -11.06
N ILE A 122 5.09 19.24 -11.43
CA ILE A 122 6.09 19.87 -12.30
C ILE A 122 6.65 21.11 -11.60
N TYR A 123 7.97 21.28 -11.55
CA TYR A 123 8.61 22.37 -10.77
C TYR A 123 8.79 23.69 -11.54
N PRO A 124 9.23 23.73 -12.81
CA PRO A 124 9.25 24.99 -13.53
C PRO A 124 7.85 25.35 -14.06
N ILE A 125 7.39 26.57 -13.76
CA ILE A 125 6.06 27.08 -14.16
C ILE A 125 5.83 26.99 -15.67
N ASP A 126 6.87 27.21 -16.47
CA ASP A 126 6.73 27.20 -17.93
C ASP A 126 6.42 25.81 -18.46
N MET A 127 7.06 24.76 -17.92
CA MET A 127 6.69 23.38 -18.24
C MET A 127 5.31 23.03 -17.70
N ALA A 128 4.98 23.51 -16.50
CA ALA A 128 3.68 23.26 -15.89
C ALA A 128 2.53 23.85 -16.73
N ARG A 129 2.73 25.05 -17.31
CA ARG A 129 1.80 25.68 -18.25
C ARG A 129 1.67 24.92 -19.56
N VAL A 130 2.78 24.43 -20.13
CA VAL A 130 2.75 23.61 -21.34
C VAL A 130 1.96 22.33 -21.09
N ALA A 131 2.30 21.60 -20.02
CA ALA A 131 1.61 20.37 -19.65
C ALA A 131 0.12 20.61 -19.33
N PHE A 132 -0.20 21.73 -18.68
CA PHE A 132 -1.59 22.12 -18.40
C PHE A 132 -2.41 22.33 -19.69
N ARG A 133 -1.84 22.98 -20.72
CA ARG A 133 -2.51 23.14 -22.02
C ARG A 133 -2.78 21.80 -22.68
N VAL A 134 -1.77 20.92 -22.72
CA VAL A 134 -1.92 19.55 -23.25
C VAL A 134 -2.99 18.78 -22.47
N ALA A 135 -3.02 18.90 -21.15
CA ALA A 135 -4.05 18.27 -20.32
C ALA A 135 -5.47 18.78 -20.66
N CYS A 136 -5.63 20.09 -20.92
CA CYS A 136 -6.92 20.65 -21.35
C CYS A 136 -7.38 20.09 -22.71
N GLU A 137 -6.46 19.86 -23.64
CA GLU A 137 -6.76 19.27 -24.95
C GLU A 137 -7.15 17.79 -24.84
N LEU A 138 -6.46 17.04 -23.97
CA LEU A 138 -6.75 15.62 -23.74
C LEU A 138 -8.04 15.40 -22.94
N TRP A 139 -8.46 16.36 -22.12
CA TRP A 139 -9.62 16.26 -21.22
C TRP A 139 -10.63 17.40 -21.45
N PRO A 140 -11.23 17.52 -22.65
CA PRO A 140 -12.02 18.69 -23.03
C PRO A 140 -13.34 18.85 -22.25
N LYS A 141 -13.84 17.77 -21.66
CA LYS A 141 -15.09 17.75 -20.87
C LYS A 141 -14.87 17.94 -19.37
N HIS A 142 -13.62 17.84 -18.91
CA HIS A 142 -13.30 17.86 -17.49
C HIS A 142 -12.76 19.23 -17.10
N GLU A 143 -13.00 19.61 -15.85
CA GLU A 143 -12.34 20.78 -15.30
C GLU A 143 -10.89 20.40 -14.97
N VAL A 144 -9.93 21.11 -15.58
CA VAL A 144 -8.50 20.93 -15.30
C VAL A 144 -8.00 22.15 -14.54
N THR A 145 -7.29 21.90 -13.44
CA THR A 145 -6.69 22.95 -12.61
C THR A 145 -5.19 22.80 -12.50
N LEU A 146 -4.48 23.92 -12.57
CA LEU A 146 -3.06 24.02 -12.24
C LEU A 146 -2.92 24.70 -10.87
N GLY A 147 -2.62 23.90 -9.85
CA GLY A 147 -2.41 24.37 -8.49
C GLY A 147 -0.94 24.60 -8.18
N GLY A 148 -0.60 25.69 -7.50
CA GLY A 148 0.74 25.96 -6.97
C GLY A 148 0.65 26.83 -5.72
N ILE A 149 1.51 26.58 -4.74
CA ILE A 149 1.57 27.37 -3.50
C ILE A 149 2.10 28.77 -3.84
N GLY A 150 1.22 29.76 -3.96
CA GLY A 150 1.58 31.18 -4.10
C GLY A 150 1.58 31.77 -5.51
N ALA A 151 1.39 30.97 -6.57
CA ALA A 151 1.48 31.43 -7.96
C ALA A 151 0.12 31.75 -8.65
N GLY A 152 -0.98 31.68 -7.89
CA GLY A 152 -2.33 31.74 -8.44
C GLY A 152 -2.75 30.42 -9.07
N SER A 153 -3.99 30.00 -8.84
CA SER A 153 -4.56 28.82 -9.48
C SER A 153 -5.00 29.18 -10.89
N TRP A 154 -4.79 28.28 -11.86
CA TRP A 154 -5.33 28.42 -13.20
C TRP A 154 -6.42 27.38 -13.40
N ARG A 155 -7.54 27.80 -13.96
CA ARG A 155 -8.70 26.94 -14.22
C ARG A 155 -9.04 27.02 -15.71
N SER A 156 -9.20 25.86 -16.32
CA SER A 156 -9.81 25.74 -17.65
C SER A 156 -11.25 25.30 -17.49
N GLU A 157 -12.17 26.13 -17.97
CA GLU A 157 -13.59 25.82 -18.01
C GLU A 157 -14.07 26.04 -19.45
N ASN A 158 -14.61 25.00 -20.08
CA ASN A 158 -15.14 25.04 -21.46
C ASN A 158 -14.16 25.62 -22.50
N GLY A 159 -12.88 25.24 -22.42
CA GLY A 159 -11.84 25.67 -23.37
C GLY A 159 -11.34 27.10 -23.20
N ARG A 160 -11.77 27.83 -22.15
CA ARG A 160 -11.20 29.14 -21.80
C ARG A 160 -10.32 29.01 -20.56
N THR A 161 -9.04 29.34 -20.70
CA THR A 161 -8.13 29.49 -19.55
C THR A 161 -8.35 30.84 -18.89
N ARG A 162 -8.74 30.84 -17.62
CA ARG A 162 -8.83 32.05 -16.80
C ARG A 162 -7.92 31.91 -15.58
N PRO A 163 -7.24 33.00 -15.14
CA PRO A 163 -6.69 33.01 -13.80
C PRO A 163 -7.86 32.77 -12.83
N ALA A 164 -7.75 31.77 -11.97
CA ALA A 164 -8.78 31.53 -10.98
C ALA A 164 -8.87 32.79 -10.12
N ALA A 165 -10.04 33.44 -10.12
CA ALA A 165 -10.36 34.41 -9.08
C ALA A 165 -10.00 33.75 -7.74
N ARG A 166 -9.32 34.48 -6.85
CA ARG A 166 -8.85 33.95 -5.55
C ARG A 166 -9.93 33.03 -5.01
N GLN A 167 -9.65 31.73 -4.98
CA GLN A 167 -10.63 30.75 -4.55
C GLN A 167 -11.12 31.22 -3.17
N PRO A 168 -12.43 31.39 -2.94
CA PRO A 168 -12.92 31.45 -1.59
C PRO A 168 -12.39 30.18 -0.91
N PRO A 169 -11.87 30.28 0.33
CA PRO A 169 -11.25 29.15 1.01
C PRO A 169 -12.18 27.96 0.86
N ILE A 170 -11.66 26.86 0.29
CA ILE A 170 -12.40 25.62 0.15
C ILE A 170 -13.00 25.34 1.52
N ARG A 171 -14.31 25.53 1.67
CA ARG A 171 -15.03 25.08 2.86
C ARG A 171 -14.88 23.58 2.82
N ARG A 172 -13.86 23.07 3.52
CA ARG A 172 -13.79 21.65 3.84
C ARG A 172 -15.18 21.34 4.40
N PRO A 173 -15.90 20.35 3.86
CA PRO A 173 -17.19 19.99 4.43
C PRO A 173 -16.97 19.87 5.92
N ASP A 174 -17.70 20.69 6.70
CA ASP A 174 -17.61 20.65 8.14
C ASP A 174 -17.68 19.19 8.52
N ARG A 175 -16.63 18.74 9.21
CA ARG A 175 -16.53 17.39 9.73
C ARG A 175 -17.65 17.29 10.76
N GLN A 176 -18.86 17.05 10.26
CA GLN A 176 -20.07 17.00 11.04
C GLN A 176 -19.78 15.99 12.14
N ALA A 177 -19.81 16.50 13.36
CA ALA A 177 -19.56 15.74 14.55
C ALA A 177 -20.43 14.49 14.48
N ILE A 178 -19.79 13.34 14.33
CA ILE A 178 -20.38 12.06 14.69
C ILE A 178 -20.43 12.13 16.21
N ASN A 179 -21.48 12.77 16.73
CA ASN A 179 -21.74 12.78 18.15
C ASN A 179 -22.09 11.35 18.52
N ASP A 180 -21.25 10.79 19.39
CA ASP A 180 -21.59 9.85 20.43
C ASP A 180 -22.99 10.17 21.00
N GLU A 181 -24.00 9.39 20.61
CA GLU A 181 -25.14 9.10 21.46
C GLU A 181 -25.07 7.61 21.80
N GLY A 182 -24.14 7.29 22.71
CA GLY A 182 -24.20 6.09 23.51
C GLY A 182 -25.22 6.30 24.63
N GLU A 183 -26.49 6.01 24.35
CA GLU A 183 -27.47 5.75 25.39
C GLU A 183 -27.49 4.25 25.71
N GLY A 184 -27.43 3.97 27.02
CA GLY A 184 -27.33 2.64 27.59
C GLY A 184 -28.59 1.80 27.42
N GLY A 185 -28.37 0.49 27.46
CA GLY A 185 -29.41 -0.51 27.58
C GLY A 185 -28.90 -1.69 28.40
N GLU A 186 -29.05 -1.59 29.72
CA GLU A 186 -29.04 -2.74 30.61
C GLU A 186 -30.30 -3.59 30.39
N GLY A 187 -30.15 -4.91 30.45
CA GLY A 187 -31.22 -5.84 30.82
C GLY A 187 -31.77 -6.71 29.69
N GLY A 188 -31.72 -8.03 29.88
CA GLY A 188 -32.58 -8.96 29.13
C GLY A 188 -32.01 -10.36 28.95
N ALA A 189 -32.20 -11.21 29.97
CA ALA A 189 -32.13 -12.66 29.84
C ALA A 189 -33.30 -13.22 29.00
N HIS A 190 -33.17 -14.50 28.61
CA HIS A 190 -34.08 -15.32 27.78
C HIS A 190 -33.95 -15.06 26.28
N GLY A 191 -33.88 -16.04 25.37
CA GLY A 191 -34.12 -17.47 25.43
C GLY A 191 -34.70 -17.87 24.07
N GLY A 192 -34.08 -18.84 23.39
CA GLY A 192 -34.77 -19.69 22.42
C GLY A 192 -34.70 -19.31 20.93
N ARG A 193 -34.60 -20.40 20.15
CA ARG A 193 -35.05 -20.63 18.77
C ARG A 193 -34.13 -20.19 17.62
N LEU A 194 -33.34 -21.19 17.19
CA LEU A 194 -33.45 -21.83 15.88
C LEU A 194 -34.25 -21.06 14.82
N ALA A 195 -33.55 -20.49 13.84
CA ALA A 195 -34.05 -20.36 12.48
C ALA A 195 -32.89 -20.55 11.51
N ALA A 196 -32.98 -21.65 10.75
CA ALA A 196 -32.13 -21.92 9.61
C ALA A 196 -32.40 -20.89 8.50
N GLY A 197 -31.35 -20.24 8.02
CA GLY A 197 -31.37 -19.35 6.87
C GLY A 197 -30.24 -19.73 5.93
N ILE A 198 -30.55 -20.64 5.02
CA ILE A 198 -29.68 -21.05 3.90
C ILE A 198 -29.64 -19.88 2.92
N VAL A 199 -28.47 -19.25 2.74
CA VAL A 199 -28.20 -18.38 1.58
C VAL A 199 -27.10 -19.05 0.77
N ALA A 200 -27.51 -19.58 -0.38
CA ALA A 200 -26.65 -20.19 -1.37
C ALA A 200 -25.79 -19.12 -2.07
N SER A 201 -24.48 -19.13 -1.81
CA SER A 201 -23.50 -18.43 -2.63
C SER A 201 -23.21 -19.24 -3.89
N ARG A 202 -23.69 -18.75 -5.03
CA ARG A 202 -23.43 -19.32 -6.35
C ARG A 202 -22.10 -18.76 -6.88
N GLN A 203 -20.98 -19.35 -6.47
CA GLN A 203 -19.68 -19.11 -7.08
C GLN A 203 -19.59 -20.01 -8.33
N LYS A 204 -19.49 -19.40 -9.52
CA LYS A 204 -19.22 -20.12 -10.77
C LYS A 204 -17.72 -20.43 -10.81
N ASP A 205 -17.38 -21.69 -10.58
CA ASP A 205 -16.08 -22.24 -10.92
C ASP A 205 -15.99 -22.43 -12.43
N GLY A 206 -15.12 -21.63 -13.07
CA GLY A 206 -14.69 -21.84 -14.44
C GLY A 206 -13.54 -22.85 -14.43
N ALA A 207 -13.86 -24.11 -14.70
CA ALA A 207 -12.89 -25.15 -15.03
C ALA A 207 -12.31 -24.85 -16.42
N GLY A 208 -11.00 -24.59 -16.47
CA GLY A 208 -10.20 -24.57 -17.68
C GLY A 208 -9.07 -25.56 -17.51
N GLU A 209 -9.35 -26.83 -17.79
CA GLU A 209 -8.34 -27.86 -18.02
C GLU A 209 -7.55 -27.51 -19.28
N HIS A 210 -6.25 -27.23 -19.13
CA HIS A 210 -5.29 -27.38 -20.21
C HIS A 210 -4.25 -28.42 -19.79
N ALA A 211 -4.48 -29.64 -20.25
CA ALA A 211 -3.50 -30.71 -20.28
C ALA A 211 -2.57 -30.49 -21.49
N ILE A 212 -1.29 -30.28 -21.20
CA ILE A 212 -0.13 -30.39 -22.10
C ILE A 212 1.06 -30.43 -21.13
N GLY A 213 1.99 -31.35 -21.16
CA GLY A 213 2.25 -32.52 -21.98
C GLY A 213 3.57 -33.05 -21.41
N GLU A 214 3.57 -34.32 -21.08
CA GLU A 214 4.70 -35.05 -20.53
C GLU A 214 5.84 -35.10 -21.57
N ALA A 215 7.02 -34.58 -21.22
CA ALA A 215 8.25 -34.79 -21.99
C ALA A 215 9.33 -35.22 -21.00
N GLN A 216 9.51 -36.53 -20.93
CA GLN A 216 10.72 -37.17 -20.43
C GLN A 216 11.82 -36.98 -21.48
N ASP A 217 13.02 -36.61 -21.06
CA ASP A 217 14.24 -37.03 -21.77
C ASP A 217 15.41 -37.12 -20.78
N PRO A 218 16.00 -38.32 -20.57
CA PRO A 218 17.20 -38.51 -19.77
C PRO A 218 18.42 -38.58 -20.69
N LEU A 219 19.41 -37.72 -20.47
CA LEU A 219 20.76 -37.95 -20.99
C LEU A 219 21.79 -37.70 -19.89
N ASP A 220 22.06 -38.77 -19.16
CA ASP A 220 23.37 -39.06 -18.58
C ASP A 220 24.43 -39.09 -19.70
N GLY A 221 25.49 -38.32 -19.53
CA GLY A 221 26.70 -38.41 -20.32
C GLY A 221 27.91 -38.04 -19.47
N PRO A 222 28.92 -38.92 -19.32
CA PRO A 222 30.15 -38.57 -18.60
C PRO A 222 31.04 -37.70 -19.49
N MET A 223 31.64 -36.66 -18.89
CA MET A 223 32.76 -35.91 -19.47
C MET A 223 34.09 -36.39 -18.88
N PRO A 224 35.17 -36.39 -19.68
CA PRO A 224 36.47 -37.02 -19.41
C PRO A 224 37.31 -36.34 -18.32
#